data_AF-A0A3G3IFE9-F1
#
_entry.id   AF-A0A3G3IFE9-F1
#
_cell.length_a   1.000
_cell.length_b   1.000
_cell.length_c   1.000
_cell.angle_alpha   90.00
_cell.angle_beta   90.00
_cell.angle_gamma   90.00
#
_symmetry.space_group_name_H-M   'P 1'
#
loop_
_entity.id
_entity.type
_entity.pdbx_description
1 polymer ?
#
loop_
_entity_poly.entity_id
_entity_poly.type
_entity_poly.pdbx_seq_one_letter_code
_entity_poly.pdbx_strand_id
1 'polypeptide(L)'
;MTNRLLSAESTEAVLNAIDKIEHIRQVNMAGESLPATISSGPAKGLPNNHTERKIIHVDGREVELHCLVGAFYIELEVDDSDMLEAVVKEIREACDKTIVDGYTLDIGRYSKYRPTLNDYRSA
;
A
#
# COMPACT_ATOMS: atom_id res chain seq x y z
N MET A 1 -11.21 15.92 -6.28
CA MET A 1 -10.56 14.67 -6.69
C MET A 1 -11.49 13.55 -6.27
N THR A 2 -12.00 12.76 -7.21
CA THR A 2 -12.78 11.57 -6.91
C THR A 2 -11.80 10.53 -6.37
N ASN A 3 -11.88 10.14 -5.09
CA ASN A 3 -11.10 9.02 -4.58
C ASN A 3 -11.69 7.75 -5.19
N ARG A 4 -11.02 7.22 -6.23
CA ARG A 4 -11.32 5.87 -6.71
C ARG A 4 -10.77 4.90 -5.68
N LEU A 5 -11.64 4.05 -5.14
CA LEU A 5 -11.29 3.04 -4.16
C LEU A 5 -11.25 1.68 -4.85
N LEU A 6 -10.26 0.87 -4.50
CA LEU A 6 -10.11 -0.49 -4.99
C LEU A 6 -11.05 -1.43 -4.22
N SER A 7 -11.58 -2.42 -4.94
CA SER A 7 -12.24 -3.57 -4.31
C SER A 7 -11.21 -4.43 -3.57
N ALA A 8 -11.69 -5.34 -2.72
CA ALA A 8 -10.82 -6.32 -2.06
C ALA A 8 -10.02 -7.15 -3.08
N GLU A 9 -10.66 -7.55 -4.19
CA GLU A 9 -10.04 -8.33 -5.26
C GLU A 9 -8.93 -7.55 -5.98
N SER A 10 -9.20 -6.29 -6.36
CA SER A 10 -8.19 -5.46 -7.00
C SER A 10 -7.04 -5.13 -6.04
N THR A 11 -7.33 -4.92 -4.76
CA THR A 11 -6.31 -4.70 -3.72
C THR A 11 -5.40 -5.92 -3.58
N GLU A 12 -5.98 -7.13 -3.53
CA GLU A 12 -5.22 -8.38 -3.50
C GLU A 12 -4.33 -8.54 -4.74
N ALA A 13 -4.85 -8.25 -5.93
CA ALA A 13 -4.08 -8.32 -7.17
C ALA A 13 -2.89 -7.36 -7.18
N VAL A 14 -3.09 -6.10 -6.74
CA VAL A 14 -2.02 -5.09 -6.64
C VAL A 14 -0.95 -5.54 -5.65
N LEU A 15 -1.34 -5.97 -4.44
CA LEU A 15 -0.38 -6.39 -3.42
C LEU A 15 0.42 -7.62 -3.87
N ASN A 16 -0.22 -8.61 -4.49
CA ASN A 16 0.47 -9.78 -5.04
C ASN A 16 1.42 -9.47 -6.21
N ALA A 17 1.16 -8.39 -6.95
CA ALA A 17 2.05 -7.94 -8.00
C ALA A 17 3.26 -7.20 -7.43
N ILE A 18 3.04 -6.38 -6.40
CA ILE A 18 4.08 -5.57 -5.73
C ILE A 18 4.98 -6.43 -4.84
N ASP A 19 4.45 -7.45 -4.16
CA ASP A 19 5.21 -8.31 -3.24
C ASP A 19 6.37 -9.06 -3.93
N LYS A 20 6.29 -9.24 -5.25
CA LYS A 20 7.34 -9.88 -6.08
C LYS A 20 8.53 -8.97 -6.38
N ILE A 21 8.43 -7.68 -6.05
CA ILE A 21 9.44 -6.68 -6.36
C ILE A 21 10.42 -6.61 -5.19
N GLU A 22 11.71 -6.78 -5.49
CA GLU A 22 12.76 -6.67 -4.48
C GLU A 22 12.87 -5.23 -3.96
N HIS A 23 13.49 -5.07 -2.78
CA HIS A 23 13.76 -3.76 -2.16
C HIS A 23 12.53 -2.97 -1.67
N ILE A 24 11.35 -3.60 -1.66
CA ILE A 24 10.18 -3.07 -0.94
C ILE A 24 10.30 -3.48 0.53
N ARG A 25 10.45 -2.48 1.39
CA ARG A 25 10.58 -2.68 2.83
C ARG A 25 9.22 -2.78 3.52
N GLN A 26 8.28 -1.94 3.12
CA GLN A 26 6.95 -1.87 3.73
C GLN A 26 5.91 -1.32 2.76
N VAL A 27 4.69 -1.85 2.81
CA VAL A 27 3.53 -1.30 2.10
C VAL A 27 2.46 -0.96 3.13
N ASN A 28 2.02 0.30 3.15
CA ASN A 28 0.89 0.76 3.97
C ASN A 28 -0.29 1.11 3.08
N MET A 29 -1.48 0.64 3.46
CA MET A 29 -2.73 0.91 2.76
C MET A 29 -3.49 2.04 3.45
N ALA A 30 -4.04 2.96 2.67
CA ALA A 30 -4.89 4.04 3.18
C ALA A 30 -6.17 4.16 2.35
N GLY A 31 -7.26 4.52 3.04
CA GLY A 31 -8.55 4.76 2.41
C GLY A 31 -9.70 4.75 3.41
N GLU A 32 -10.91 4.47 2.95
CA GLU A 32 -12.13 4.56 3.76
C GLU A 32 -12.24 3.38 4.73
N SER A 33 -12.61 3.65 5.98
CA SER A 33 -12.64 2.61 7.02
C SER A 33 -13.71 1.54 6.77
N LEU A 34 -13.34 0.27 6.97
CA LEU A 34 -14.22 -0.90 7.01
C LEU A 34 -14.31 -1.44 8.45
N PRO A 35 -14.99 -0.72 9.36
CA PRO A 35 -15.05 -1.12 10.76
C PRO A 35 -15.82 -2.43 10.90
N ALA A 36 -15.40 -3.28 11.84
CA ALA A 36 -16.07 -4.56 12.14
C ALA A 36 -17.48 -4.36 12.75
N THR A 37 -17.68 -3.24 13.42
CA THR A 37 -18.93 -2.88 14.10
C THR A 37 -19.38 -1.49 13.72
N ILE A 38 -20.70 -1.28 13.66
CA ILE A 38 -21.28 0.02 13.37
C ILE A 38 -20.89 1.01 14.49
N SER A 39 -20.24 2.11 14.12
CA SER A 39 -19.68 3.09 15.05
C SER A 39 -20.68 4.12 15.58
N SER A 40 -21.78 4.35 14.85
CA SER A 40 -22.76 5.40 15.14
C SER A 40 -24.18 5.05 14.68
N GLY A 41 -25.17 5.79 15.19
CA GLY A 41 -26.59 5.61 14.85
C GLY A 41 -27.32 4.56 15.70
N PRO A 42 -28.61 4.27 15.38
CA PRO A 42 -29.45 3.36 16.17
C PRO A 42 -28.92 1.92 16.24
N ALA A 43 -28.16 1.50 15.23
CA ALA A 43 -27.57 0.16 15.12
C ALA A 43 -26.13 0.07 15.69
N LYS A 44 -25.68 1.08 16.46
CA LYS A 44 -24.34 1.13 17.03
C LYS A 44 -24.02 -0.15 17.83
N GLY A 45 -22.82 -0.70 17.60
CA GLY A 45 -22.35 -1.92 18.26
C GLY A 45 -22.77 -3.23 17.58
N LEU A 46 -23.68 -3.18 16.59
CA LEU A 46 -23.99 -4.35 15.77
C LEU A 46 -22.86 -4.62 14.74
N PRO A 47 -22.70 -5.88 14.29
CA PRO A 47 -21.74 -6.22 13.23
C PRO A 47 -22.02 -5.43 11.95
N ASN A 48 -20.97 -4.88 11.36
CA ASN A 48 -21.03 -4.21 10.07
C ASN A 48 -20.63 -5.19 8.97
N ASN A 49 -21.62 -5.76 8.28
CA ASN A 49 -21.40 -6.74 7.22
C ASN A 49 -21.15 -6.06 5.86
N HIS A 50 -20.04 -5.32 5.77
CA HIS A 50 -19.63 -4.69 4.50
C HIS A 50 -19.01 -5.76 3.59
N THR A 51 -19.45 -5.83 2.32
CA THR A 51 -19.01 -6.88 1.39
C THR A 51 -17.51 -6.91 1.19
N GLU A 52 -16.85 -5.75 1.17
CA GLU A 52 -15.41 -5.63 0.97
C GLU A 52 -14.55 -5.89 2.21
N ARG A 53 -15.15 -6.10 3.40
CA ARG A 53 -14.41 -6.50 4.60
C ARG A 53 -14.10 -7.99 4.52
N LYS A 54 -13.07 -8.32 3.75
CA LYS A 54 -12.64 -9.70 3.45
C LYS A 54 -11.22 -9.95 3.90
N ILE A 55 -10.91 -11.22 4.09
CA ILE A 55 -9.53 -11.71 4.17
C ILE A 55 -9.02 -11.85 2.74
N ILE A 56 -7.93 -11.16 2.44
CA ILE A 56 -7.19 -11.28 1.18
C ILE A 56 -5.93 -12.12 1.39
N HIS A 57 -5.42 -12.71 0.31
CA HIS A 57 -4.23 -13.57 0.35
C HIS A 57 -3.07 -12.91 -0.39
N VAL A 58 -2.05 -12.49 0.36
CA VAL A 58 -0.85 -11.83 -0.18
C VAL A 58 0.35 -12.72 0.12
N ASP A 59 0.98 -13.28 -0.90
CA ASP A 59 2.13 -14.20 -0.77
C ASP A 59 1.91 -15.33 0.26
N GLY A 60 0.72 -15.95 0.20
CA GLY A 60 0.33 -17.01 1.13
C GLY A 60 0.03 -16.55 2.56
N ARG A 61 0.01 -15.23 2.83
CA ARG A 61 -0.39 -14.65 4.11
C ARG A 61 -1.83 -14.15 4.03
N GLU A 62 -2.61 -14.46 5.04
CA GLU A 62 -3.96 -13.94 5.21
C GLU A 62 -3.91 -12.54 5.84
N VAL A 63 -4.51 -11.56 5.17
CA VAL A 63 -4.61 -10.17 5.64
C VAL A 63 -6.08 -9.75 5.63
N GLU A 64 -6.63 -9.41 6.79
CA GLU A 64 -8.00 -8.86 6.87
C GLU A 64 -7.99 -7.38 6.45
N LEU A 65 -8.82 -7.01 5.46
CA LEU A 65 -8.96 -5.62 5.06
C LEU A 65 -9.73 -4.81 6.10
N HIS A 66 -9.11 -3.72 6.56
CA HIS A 66 -9.71 -2.77 7.49
C HIS A 66 -10.12 -1.44 6.83
N CYS A 67 -9.82 -1.28 5.54
CA CYS A 67 -10.22 -0.13 4.74
C CYS A 67 -10.43 -0.50 3.26
N LEU A 68 -11.28 0.27 2.57
CA LEU A 68 -11.34 0.34 1.12
C LEU A 68 -10.15 1.15 0.65
N VAL A 69 -9.21 0.52 -0.04
CA VAL A 69 -7.91 1.13 -0.34
C VAL A 69 -8.03 2.13 -1.47
N GLY A 70 -7.58 3.36 -1.25
CA GLY A 70 -7.45 4.39 -2.28
C GLY A 70 -6.00 4.84 -2.52
N ALA A 71 -5.09 4.49 -1.62
CA ALA A 71 -3.67 4.83 -1.74
C ALA A 71 -2.78 3.76 -1.11
N PHE A 72 -1.60 3.56 -1.71
CA PHE A 72 -0.52 2.77 -1.16
C PHE A 72 0.67 3.68 -0.87
N TYR A 73 1.22 3.57 0.33
CA TYR A 73 2.49 4.19 0.70
C TYR A 73 3.54 3.10 0.79
N ILE A 74 4.49 3.13 -0.14
CA ILE A 74 5.53 2.10 -0.29
C ILE A 74 6.85 2.68 0.19
N GLU A 75 7.45 2.02 1.18
CA GLU A 75 8.80 2.31 1.65
C GLU A 75 9.79 1.41 0.89
N LEU A 76 10.79 2.04 0.27
CA LEU A 76 11.83 1.36 -0.50
C LEU A 76 13.17 1.39 0.25
N GLU A 77 13.89 0.27 0.21
CA GLU A 77 15.24 0.13 0.72
C GLU A 77 16.23 0.15 -0.46
N VAL A 78 16.66 1.36 -0.84
CA VAL A 78 17.52 1.60 -2.01
C VAL A 78 18.74 2.43 -1.65
N ASP A 79 19.85 2.14 -2.33
CA ASP A 79 21.19 2.66 -2.02
C ASP A 79 21.61 3.86 -2.90
N ASP A 80 20.97 4.04 -4.06
CA ASP A 80 21.28 5.07 -5.02
C ASP A 80 20.09 5.40 -5.94
N SER A 81 20.27 6.38 -6.82
CA SER A 81 19.23 6.84 -7.76
C SER A 81 18.87 5.80 -8.81
N ASP A 82 19.85 5.04 -9.28
CA ASP A 82 19.67 4.12 -10.41
C ASP A 82 18.83 2.92 -9.95
N MET A 83 19.09 2.46 -8.74
CA MET A 83 18.29 1.45 -8.04
C MET A 83 16.87 1.94 -7.74
N LEU A 84 16.72 3.20 -7.29
CA LEU A 84 15.39 3.81 -7.11
C LEU A 84 14.59 3.81 -8.41
N GLU A 85 15.19 4.25 -9.51
CA GLU A 85 14.53 4.30 -10.82
C GLU A 85 14.12 2.91 -11.32
N ALA A 86 14.99 1.91 -11.14
CA ALA A 86 14.70 0.52 -11.50
C ALA A 86 13.49 -0.03 -10.72
N VAL A 87 13.50 0.10 -9.39
CA VAL A 87 12.41 -0.41 -8.53
C VAL A 87 11.10 0.33 -8.80
N VAL A 88 11.15 1.65 -8.99
CA VAL A 88 9.96 2.44 -9.35
C VAL A 88 9.37 2.01 -10.69
N LYS A 89 10.21 1.65 -11.67
CA LYS A 89 9.75 1.15 -12.96
C LYS A 89 9.01 -0.19 -12.79
N GLU A 90 9.54 -1.09 -11.98
CA GLU A 90 8.86 -2.37 -11.67
C GLU A 90 7.51 -2.14 -10.98
N ILE A 91 7.46 -1.22 -10.01
CA ILE A 91 6.21 -0.85 -9.33
C ILE A 91 5.20 -0.29 -10.32
N ARG A 92 5.63 0.59 -11.23
CA ARG A 92 4.78 1.13 -12.29
C ARG A 92 4.22 0.01 -13.17
N GLU A 93 5.06 -0.92 -13.62
CA GLU A 93 4.61 -2.06 -14.42
C GLU A 93 3.64 -2.98 -13.67
N ALA A 94 3.83 -3.19 -12.37
CA ALA A 94 2.91 -3.96 -11.54
C ALA A 94 1.54 -3.25 -11.39
N CYS A 95 1.55 -1.94 -11.12
CA CYS A 95 0.33 -1.13 -11.05
C CYS A 95 -0.39 -1.04 -12.40
N ASP A 96 0.33 -0.89 -13.51
CA ASP A 96 -0.27 -0.82 -14.86
C ASP A 96 -0.99 -2.13 -15.26
N LYS A 97 -0.51 -3.27 -14.77
CA LYS A 97 -1.14 -4.59 -15.00
C LYS A 97 -2.39 -4.82 -14.15
N THR A 98 -2.51 -4.13 -13.02
CA THR A 98 -3.52 -4.43 -11.98
C THR A 98 -4.56 -3.33 -11.83
N ILE A 99 -4.21 -2.07 -12.11
CA ILE A 99 -5.06 -0.89 -11.97
C ILE A 99 -5.52 -0.42 -13.36
N VAL A 100 -6.72 -0.85 -13.76
CA VAL A 100 -7.30 -0.52 -15.08
C VAL A 100 -7.65 0.96 -15.22
N ASP A 101 -8.01 1.59 -14.10
CA ASP A 101 -8.69 2.89 -14.05
C ASP A 101 -7.73 4.09 -13.87
N GLY A 102 -6.43 3.86 -14.03
CA GLY A 102 -5.38 4.87 -13.86
C GLY A 102 -5.09 5.21 -12.39
N TYR A 103 -3.89 5.73 -12.16
CA TYR A 103 -3.40 6.13 -10.84
C TYR A 103 -2.35 7.24 -10.99
N THR A 104 -2.06 7.90 -9.88
CA THR A 104 -0.92 8.83 -9.77
C THR A 104 0.17 8.15 -8.94
N LEU A 105 1.42 8.34 -9.35
CA LEU A 105 2.59 7.83 -8.62
C LEU A 105 3.52 8.99 -8.32
N ASP A 106 3.63 9.31 -7.04
CA ASP A 106 4.50 10.36 -6.52
C ASP A 106 5.71 9.73 -5.85
N ILE A 107 6.91 10.13 -6.31
CA ILE A 107 8.17 9.63 -5.78
C ILE A 107 8.76 10.70 -4.88
N GLY A 108 8.84 10.39 -3.59
CA GLY A 108 9.44 11.26 -2.59
C GLY A 108 10.62 10.59 -1.93
N ARG A 109 11.67 11.36 -1.64
CA ARG A 109 12.80 10.90 -0.84
C ARG A 109 12.73 11.55 0.54
N TYR A 110 12.43 10.74 1.54
CA TYR A 110 12.28 11.20 2.92
C TYR A 110 13.48 10.79 3.82
N SER A 111 14.40 9.97 3.27
CA SER A 111 15.59 9.46 3.96
C SER A 111 16.87 9.61 3.11
N LYS A 112 18.04 9.63 3.75
CA LYS A 112 19.33 9.49 3.06
C LYS A 112 19.45 8.06 2.50
N TYR A 113 20.14 7.88 1.37
CA TYR A 113 20.35 6.55 0.77
C TYR A 113 21.33 5.73 1.61
N ARG A 114 22.44 6.36 2.00
CA ARG A 114 23.42 5.76 2.90
C ARG A 114 23.72 6.69 4.07
N PRO A 115 23.80 6.17 5.30
CA PRO A 115 24.32 6.91 6.43
C PRO A 115 25.80 7.24 6.17
N THR A 116 26.18 8.48 6.42
CA THR A 116 27.55 8.97 6.29
C THR A 116 28.25 9.01 7.65
N LEU A 117 29.58 9.00 7.69
CA LEU A 117 30.35 9.09 8.95
C LEU A 117 30.00 10.34 9.78
N ASN A 118 29.54 11.42 9.14
CA ASN A 118 29.05 12.62 9.83
C ASN A 118 27.74 12.40 10.58
N ASP A 119 26.93 11.41 10.20
CA ASP A 119 25.67 11.09 10.88
C ASP A 119 25.92 10.42 12.24
N TYR A 120 27.10 9.84 12.46
CA TYR A 120 27.52 9.22 13.72
C TYR A 120 28.19 10.18 14.72
N ARG A 121 28.45 11.44 14.34
CA ARG A 121 29.23 12.39 15.17
C ARG A 121 28.43 13.12 16.25
N SER A 122 27.16 12.78 16.43
CA SER A 122 26.24 13.45 17.36
C SER A 122 25.44 12.47 18.23
N ALA A 123 26.05 11.36 18.64
CA ALA A 123 25.55 10.46 19.68
C ALA A 123 26.36 10.63 20.96
#